data_AF-A0A6N9BEX8-F1
#
_entry.id   AF-A0A6N9BEX8-F1
#
_cell.length_a   1.000
_cell.length_b   1.000
_cell.length_c   1.000
_cell.angle_alpha   90.00
_cell.angle_beta   90.00
_cell.angle_gamma   90.00
#
_symmetry.space_group_name_H-M   'P 1'
#
loop_
_entity.id
_entity.type
_entity.pdbx_description
1 polymer ?
#
loop_
_entity_poly.entity_id
_entity_poly.type
_entity_poly.pdbx_seq_one_letter_code
_entity_poly.pdbx_strand_id
1 'polypeptide(L)'
;MRCMPASTLPDTNPPAETASCCGTVSPVGAARCCADSIERRRASSRKSEKKRRLLLYNRGLCRDCGAAIPTPGPRRCSACRQKDREANRARKQRLRDDRRKAGLCLRCGEGRPLDGNTSCEDCLAARRRAHRDRAEKQRRQADRSVCIECGTASPAPGRRRCADCQPLTAKRDREAAKRRREARAAVGLCVVCGQHSAVPGRTACEACLAVWLDRYNRRVLDRASRGFCIRCGTVAPLEDSVFCLSCRDGHRAAERARWRRRVADARARGVCVRCAESASVDEAGVCARCREARLARGRQRYHRVTRERLSAGLCPRCGQREPEPLMRECRPCLDRQRDYAWRGMPDLPTCYTVIEIATGTDHGTWETPMEVAGALAFAKLTLDEVEILTDAGPMAPFRGR
;
A
#
# COMPACT_ATOMS: atom_id res chain seq x y z
N MET A 1 -53.86 56.15 -13.61
CA MET A 1 -52.81 56.24 -12.57
C MET A 1 -51.64 57.00 -13.15
N ARG A 2 -51.25 58.11 -12.51
CA ARG A 2 -50.36 59.15 -13.03
C ARG A 2 -48.90 58.76 -12.86
N CYS A 3 -48.11 58.90 -13.93
CA CYS A 3 -46.64 58.88 -13.87
C CYS A 3 -46.14 60.21 -13.31
N MET A 4 -45.26 60.17 -12.30
CA MET A 4 -44.49 61.33 -11.84
C MET A 4 -43.10 61.34 -12.48
N PRO A 5 -42.54 62.52 -12.84
CA PRO A 5 -41.17 62.63 -13.31
C PRO A 5 -40.19 62.70 -12.13
N ALA A 6 -39.08 61.96 -12.24
CA ALA A 6 -37.97 62.01 -11.29
C ALA A 6 -37.03 63.17 -11.62
N SER A 7 -36.72 63.95 -10.59
CA SER A 7 -35.90 65.15 -10.58
C SER A 7 -34.43 64.89 -10.94
N THR A 8 -33.87 65.75 -11.79
CA THR A 8 -32.43 65.86 -12.07
C THR A 8 -31.70 66.54 -10.91
N LEU A 9 -30.74 65.85 -10.30
CA LEU A 9 -29.74 66.44 -9.39
C LEU A 9 -28.51 66.89 -10.20
N PRO A 10 -27.89 68.05 -9.89
CA PRO A 10 -26.65 68.47 -10.54
C PRO A 10 -25.44 67.70 -10.00
N ASP A 11 -24.70 67.08 -10.92
CA ASP A 11 -23.37 66.48 -10.69
C ASP A 11 -22.33 67.59 -10.41
N THR A 12 -21.96 67.79 -9.16
CA THR A 12 -20.74 68.52 -8.79
C THR A 12 -19.64 67.51 -8.43
N ASN A 13 -19.04 66.88 -9.44
CA ASN A 13 -17.77 66.18 -9.25
C ASN A 13 -16.62 67.19 -9.44
N PRO A 14 -15.69 67.32 -8.49
CA PRO A 14 -14.50 68.13 -8.67
C PRO A 14 -13.64 67.56 -9.82
N PRO A 15 -12.92 68.42 -10.57
CA PRO A 15 -12.04 67.94 -11.64
C PRO A 15 -11.01 67.00 -11.05
N ALA A 16 -11.02 65.75 -11.51
CA ALA A 16 -10.05 64.74 -11.12
C ALA A 16 -8.65 65.21 -11.52
N GLU A 17 -7.84 65.57 -10.53
CA GLU A 17 -6.41 65.77 -10.69
C GLU A 17 -5.81 64.49 -11.30
N THR A 18 -5.39 64.58 -12.56
CA THR A 18 -4.71 63.48 -13.24
C THR A 18 -3.33 63.31 -12.64
N ALA A 19 -3.25 62.52 -11.57
CA ALA A 19 -1.99 62.10 -10.97
C ALA A 19 -1.15 61.35 -12.01
N SER A 20 -0.16 62.05 -12.58
CA SER A 20 0.85 61.45 -13.44
C SER A 20 1.66 60.43 -12.64
N CYS A 21 1.49 59.13 -12.95
CA CYS A 21 2.14 58.01 -12.25
C CYS A 21 3.68 57.99 -12.33
N CYS A 22 4.29 58.90 -13.08
CA CYS A 22 5.70 59.22 -12.99
C CYS A 22 5.79 60.68 -12.57
N GLY A 23 6.40 60.99 -11.42
CA GLY A 23 6.53 62.34 -10.84
C GLY A 23 7.35 63.33 -11.67
N THR A 24 7.38 63.18 -12.99
CA THR A 24 7.95 64.10 -13.97
C THR A 24 6.81 64.84 -14.66
N VAL A 25 6.74 66.15 -14.40
CA VAL A 25 5.83 67.09 -15.06
C VAL A 25 6.14 67.03 -16.57
N SER A 26 5.30 66.35 -17.34
CA SER A 26 5.44 66.31 -18.79
C SER A 26 4.81 67.56 -19.39
N PRO A 27 5.43 68.16 -20.43
CA PRO A 27 4.87 69.32 -21.11
C PRO A 27 3.48 68.97 -21.68
N VAL A 28 2.57 69.93 -21.50
CA VAL A 28 1.17 69.87 -21.93
C VAL A 28 1.12 69.56 -23.42
N GLY A 29 0.64 68.36 -23.80
CA GLY A 29 0.38 68.04 -25.21
C GLY A 29 0.67 66.60 -25.67
N ALA A 30 1.32 65.75 -24.88
CA ALA A 30 1.49 64.35 -25.27
C ALA A 30 1.52 63.39 -24.06
N ALA A 31 0.43 62.63 -23.87
CA ALA A 31 0.37 61.51 -22.94
C ALA A 31 1.24 60.33 -23.45
N ARG A 32 2.55 60.51 -23.55
CA ARG A 32 3.49 59.43 -23.84
C ARG A 32 3.75 58.68 -22.55
N CYS A 33 3.07 57.54 -22.40
CA CYS A 33 3.45 56.52 -21.43
C CYS A 33 4.94 56.21 -21.60
N CYS A 34 5.75 56.34 -20.54
CA CYS A 34 7.17 56.01 -20.61
C CYS A 34 7.35 54.55 -21.05
N ALA A 35 8.43 54.24 -21.78
CA ALA A 35 8.70 52.89 -22.29
C ALA A 35 8.56 51.81 -21.20
N ASP A 36 9.04 52.12 -19.98
CA ASP A 36 8.93 51.25 -18.80
C ASP A 36 7.49 50.95 -18.39
N SER A 37 6.57 51.90 -18.54
CA SER A 37 5.14 51.67 -18.24
C SER A 37 4.48 50.78 -19.28
N ILE A 38 4.91 50.87 -20.54
CA ILE A 38 4.45 50.00 -21.64
C ILE A 38 4.99 48.58 -21.43
N GLU A 39 6.27 48.44 -21.07
CA GLU A 39 6.86 47.15 -20.75
C GLU A 39 6.23 46.49 -19.52
N ARG A 40 5.98 47.25 -18.44
CA ARG A 40 5.27 46.75 -17.25
C ARG A 40 3.87 46.26 -17.60
N ARG A 41 3.12 46.99 -18.43
CA ARG A 41 1.80 46.53 -18.94
C ARG A 41 1.91 45.27 -19.78
N ARG A 42 2.87 45.18 -20.70
CA ARG A 42 3.12 43.97 -21.49
C ARG A 42 3.50 42.77 -20.63
N ALA A 43 4.36 42.95 -19.62
CA ALA A 43 4.75 41.91 -18.69
C ALA A 43 3.56 41.42 -17.85
N SER A 44 2.73 42.33 -17.34
CA SER A 44 1.49 42.01 -16.63
C SER A 44 0.52 41.21 -17.52
N SER A 45 0.32 41.64 -18.77
CA SER A 45 -0.50 40.91 -19.75
C SER A 45 0.02 39.50 -20.06
N ARG A 46 1.35 39.31 -20.17
CA ARG A 46 1.93 37.97 -20.36
C ARG A 46 1.71 37.08 -19.13
N LYS A 47 1.80 37.64 -17.91
CA LYS A 47 1.54 36.91 -16.67
C LYS A 47 0.06 36.50 -16.57
N SER A 48 -0.88 37.39 -16.87
CA SER A 48 -2.32 37.08 -16.84
C SER A 48 -2.69 36.03 -17.90
N GLU A 49 -2.13 36.10 -19.10
CA GLU A 49 -2.36 35.10 -20.14
C GLU A 49 -1.78 33.73 -19.76
N LYS A 50 -0.57 33.69 -19.17
CA LYS A 50 0.02 32.45 -18.67
C LYS A 50 -0.85 31.82 -17.57
N LYS A 51 -1.39 32.62 -16.64
CA LYS A 51 -2.32 32.17 -15.60
C LYS A 51 -3.61 31.62 -16.21
N ARG A 52 -4.21 32.31 -17.18
CA ARG A 52 -5.40 31.85 -17.91
C ARG A 52 -5.16 30.50 -18.61
N ARG A 53 -4.04 30.35 -19.33
CA ARG A 53 -3.69 29.09 -20.02
C ARG A 53 -3.53 27.91 -19.06
N LEU A 54 -2.96 28.16 -17.87
CA LEU A 54 -2.81 27.14 -16.84
C LEU A 54 -4.16 26.73 -16.24
N LEU A 55 -5.06 27.69 -15.97
CA LEU A 55 -6.41 27.42 -15.49
C LEU A 55 -7.23 26.58 -16.49
N LEU A 56 -7.14 26.90 -17.79
CA LEU A 56 -7.79 26.10 -18.84
C LEU A 56 -7.24 24.67 -18.85
N TYR A 57 -5.91 24.50 -18.79
CA TYR A 57 -5.28 23.19 -18.76
C TYR A 57 -5.74 22.34 -17.55
N ASN A 58 -5.79 22.94 -16.35
CA ASN A 58 -6.22 22.24 -15.13
C ASN A 58 -7.71 21.84 -15.18
N ARG A 59 -8.54 22.56 -15.94
CA ARG A 59 -9.95 22.23 -16.17
C ARG A 59 -10.19 21.24 -17.30
N GLY A 60 -9.13 20.67 -17.91
CA GLY A 60 -9.27 19.79 -19.06
C GLY A 60 -9.70 20.50 -20.35
N LEU A 61 -9.51 21.82 -20.42
CA LEU A 61 -9.87 22.68 -21.56
C LEU A 61 -8.64 23.04 -22.39
N CYS A 62 -8.86 23.31 -23.68
CA CYS A 62 -7.82 23.75 -24.59
C CYS A 62 -7.26 25.12 -24.17
N ARG A 63 -5.93 25.20 -24.02
CA ARG A 63 -5.26 26.45 -23.58
C ARG A 63 -5.43 27.65 -24.53
N ASP A 64 -5.79 27.41 -25.80
CA ASP A 64 -5.89 28.44 -26.83
C ASP A 64 -7.36 28.91 -27.01
N CYS A 65 -8.30 27.97 -27.20
CA CYS A 65 -9.71 28.29 -27.46
C CYS A 65 -10.68 28.01 -26.29
N GLY A 66 -10.27 27.30 -25.25
CA GLY A 66 -11.13 26.91 -24.13
C GLY A 66 -12.06 25.71 -24.37
N ALA A 67 -12.05 25.09 -25.56
CA ALA A 67 -12.87 23.90 -25.84
C ALA A 67 -12.43 22.66 -25.03
N ALA A 68 -13.37 21.80 -24.66
CA ALA A 68 -13.10 20.55 -23.95
C ALA A 68 -12.18 19.60 -24.75
N ILE A 69 -11.26 18.92 -24.06
CA ILE A 69 -10.33 17.97 -24.69
C ILE A 69 -10.83 16.54 -24.43
N PRO A 70 -11.13 15.74 -25.47
CA PRO A 70 -11.81 14.44 -25.32
C PRO A 70 -10.95 13.35 -24.68
N THR A 71 -9.62 13.54 -24.59
CA THR A 71 -8.70 12.56 -24.02
C THR A 71 -7.59 13.26 -23.22
N PRO A 72 -7.25 12.77 -22.02
CA PRO A 72 -6.09 13.29 -21.28
C PRO A 72 -4.81 13.04 -22.08
N GLY A 73 -4.15 14.12 -22.49
CA GLY A 73 -2.90 14.04 -23.26
C GLY A 73 -2.48 15.37 -23.90
N PRO A 74 -3.00 15.74 -25.08
CA PRO A 74 -2.59 16.97 -25.75
C PRO A 74 -3.12 18.21 -25.02
N ARG A 75 -2.26 19.22 -24.79
CA ARG A 75 -2.64 20.51 -24.15
C ARG A 75 -3.53 21.42 -25.03
N ARG A 76 -3.86 20.98 -26.24
CA ARG A 76 -4.58 21.73 -27.28
C ARG A 76 -5.58 20.80 -27.97
N CYS A 77 -6.77 21.30 -28.29
CA CYS A 77 -7.76 20.54 -29.07
C CYS A 77 -7.24 20.23 -30.49
N SER A 78 -7.87 19.31 -31.20
CA SER A 78 -7.51 18.97 -32.60
C SER A 78 -7.58 20.20 -33.50
N ALA A 79 -8.64 21.01 -33.40
CA ALA A 79 -8.83 22.22 -34.20
C ALA A 79 -7.72 23.26 -34.02
N CYS A 80 -7.36 23.62 -32.78
CA CYS A 80 -6.25 24.54 -32.53
C CYS A 80 -4.90 23.99 -32.98
N ARG A 81 -4.67 22.66 -32.84
CA ARG A 81 -3.46 22.02 -33.37
C ARG A 81 -3.39 22.09 -34.89
N GLN A 82 -4.53 21.89 -35.56
CA GLN A 82 -4.63 21.99 -37.01
C GLN A 82 -4.39 23.42 -37.49
N LYS A 83 -5.05 24.42 -36.87
CA LYS A 83 -4.84 25.84 -37.15
C LYS A 83 -3.37 26.26 -36.97
N ASP A 84 -2.71 25.81 -35.90
CA ASP A 84 -1.28 26.07 -35.67
C ASP A 84 -0.39 25.41 -36.74
N ARG A 85 -0.73 24.20 -37.18
CA ARG A 85 -0.04 23.52 -38.28
C ARG A 85 -0.22 24.26 -39.61
N GLU A 86 -1.42 24.71 -39.94
CA GLU A 86 -1.73 25.48 -41.15
C GLU A 86 -1.03 26.84 -41.15
N ALA A 87 -1.13 27.60 -40.05
CA ALA A 87 -0.43 28.87 -39.90
C ALA A 87 1.10 28.70 -40.02
N ASN A 88 1.67 27.65 -39.42
CA ASN A 88 3.09 27.35 -39.54
C ASN A 88 3.50 26.91 -40.96
N ARG A 89 2.65 26.15 -41.67
CA ARG A 89 2.85 25.81 -43.08
C ARG A 89 2.83 27.07 -43.95
N ALA A 90 1.82 27.93 -43.77
CA ALA A 90 1.70 29.20 -44.50
C ALA A 90 2.90 30.13 -44.24
N ARG A 91 3.33 30.28 -42.98
CA ARG A 91 4.53 31.07 -42.64
C ARG A 91 5.80 30.52 -43.30
N LYS A 92 6.00 29.19 -43.26
CA LYS A 92 7.14 28.54 -43.94
C LYS A 92 7.09 28.67 -45.45
N GLN A 93 5.89 28.65 -46.03
CA GLN A 93 5.68 28.84 -47.46
C GLN A 93 6.06 30.27 -47.88
N ARG A 94 5.52 31.28 -47.19
CA ARG A 94 5.90 32.69 -47.42
C ARG A 94 7.41 32.91 -47.33
N LEU A 95 8.05 32.41 -46.27
CA LEU A 95 9.51 32.50 -46.13
C LEU A 95 10.28 31.85 -47.29
N ARG A 96 9.79 30.73 -47.84
CA ARG A 96 10.41 30.08 -49.01
C ARG A 96 10.21 30.91 -50.28
N ASP A 97 9.02 31.47 -50.45
CA ASP A 97 8.69 32.28 -51.62
C ASP A 97 9.49 33.60 -51.60
N ASP A 98 9.60 34.25 -50.44
CA ASP A 98 10.41 35.46 -50.25
C ASP A 98 11.89 35.19 -50.53
N ARG A 99 12.44 34.07 -50.02
CA ARG A 99 13.81 33.64 -50.32
C ARG A 99 14.02 33.34 -51.80
N ARG A 100 13.05 32.67 -52.43
CA ARG A 100 13.10 32.37 -53.87
C ARG A 100 13.12 33.66 -54.71
N LYS A 101 12.23 34.62 -54.39
CA LYS A 101 12.17 35.93 -55.05
C LYS A 101 13.47 36.73 -54.87
N ALA A 102 14.08 36.64 -53.69
CA ALA A 102 15.37 37.28 -53.40
C ALA A 102 16.59 36.54 -53.99
N GLY A 103 16.41 35.39 -54.67
CA GLY A 103 17.53 34.59 -55.18
C GLY A 103 18.40 33.96 -54.08
N LEU A 104 17.83 33.70 -52.91
CA LEU A 104 18.52 33.17 -51.73
C LEU A 104 18.23 31.67 -51.52
N CYS A 105 19.17 30.99 -50.88
CA CYS A 105 19.06 29.59 -50.48
C CYS A 105 17.80 29.35 -49.63
N LEU A 106 16.95 28.39 -50.02
CA LEU A 106 15.69 28.11 -49.28
C LEU A 106 15.91 27.59 -47.85
N ARG A 107 17.12 27.10 -47.54
CA ARG A 107 17.47 26.49 -46.25
C ARG A 107 18.02 27.51 -45.25
N CYS A 108 19.19 28.10 -45.51
CA CYS A 108 19.79 29.11 -44.62
C CYS A 108 19.19 30.50 -44.85
N GLY A 109 19.01 30.91 -46.11
CA GLY A 109 18.56 32.26 -46.48
C GLY A 109 19.68 33.28 -46.68
N GLU A 110 20.96 32.87 -46.69
CA GLU A 110 22.10 33.81 -46.70
C GLU A 110 22.94 33.77 -47.99
N GLY A 111 23.02 32.62 -48.68
CA GLY A 111 23.80 32.47 -49.93
C GLY A 111 22.95 32.23 -51.16
N ARG A 112 23.48 32.53 -52.36
CA ARG A 112 22.83 32.17 -53.63
C ARG A 112 22.79 30.64 -53.81
N PRO A 113 21.69 30.07 -54.33
CA PRO A 113 21.64 28.65 -54.65
C PRO A 113 22.57 28.32 -55.83
N LEU A 114 23.14 27.11 -55.84
CA LEU A 114 23.87 26.60 -57.00
C LEU A 114 22.92 26.34 -58.17
N ASP A 115 23.42 26.44 -59.41
CA ASP A 115 22.63 26.18 -60.61
C ASP A 115 21.98 24.78 -60.56
N GLY A 116 20.68 24.74 -60.90
CA GLY A 116 19.86 23.53 -60.81
C GLY A 116 19.48 23.08 -59.39
N ASN A 117 19.89 23.79 -58.34
CA ASN A 117 19.58 23.46 -56.94
C ASN A 117 18.79 24.56 -56.22
N THR A 118 18.11 24.20 -55.15
CA THR A 118 17.37 25.15 -54.29
C THR A 118 18.16 25.56 -53.02
N SER A 119 19.43 25.18 -52.94
CA SER A 119 20.27 25.36 -51.74
C SER A 119 21.66 25.83 -52.15
N CYS A 120 22.28 26.66 -51.32
CA CYS A 120 23.68 27.04 -51.48
C CYS A 120 24.61 25.85 -51.26
N GLU A 121 25.87 26.03 -51.68
CA GLU A 121 26.93 25.03 -51.56
C GLU A 121 27.08 24.51 -50.13
N ASP A 122 27.14 25.41 -49.13
CA ASP A 122 27.29 25.02 -47.71
C ASP A 122 26.14 24.15 -47.21
N CYS A 123 24.90 24.52 -47.58
CA CYS A 123 23.71 23.78 -47.20
C CYS A 123 23.66 22.39 -47.85
N LEU A 124 24.16 22.26 -49.09
CA LEU A 124 24.29 21.00 -49.79
C LEU A 124 25.42 20.15 -49.20
N ALA A 125 26.58 20.73 -48.92
CA ALA A 125 27.70 20.08 -48.24
C ALA A 125 27.28 19.55 -46.85
N ALA A 126 26.54 20.36 -46.07
CA ALA A 126 25.97 19.95 -44.79
C ALA A 126 24.95 18.81 -44.94
N ARG A 127 24.12 18.83 -45.99
CA ARG A 127 23.20 17.71 -46.29
C ARG A 127 23.95 16.43 -46.65
N ARG A 128 25.01 16.53 -47.46
CA ARG A 128 25.86 15.41 -47.85
C ARG A 128 26.60 14.82 -46.63
N ARG A 129 27.16 15.66 -45.75
CA ARG A 129 27.74 15.24 -44.47
C ARG A 129 26.72 14.47 -43.62
N ALA A 130 25.56 15.07 -43.35
CA ALA A 130 24.51 14.42 -42.56
C ALA A 130 24.00 13.10 -43.19
N HIS A 131 24.00 12.98 -44.52
CA HIS A 131 23.66 11.73 -45.20
C HIS A 131 24.75 10.66 -44.98
N ARG A 132 26.03 11.02 -45.14
CA ARG A 132 27.16 10.13 -44.84
C ARG A 132 27.16 9.68 -43.40
N ASP A 133 26.97 10.59 -42.44
CA ASP A 133 26.95 10.25 -41.01
C ASP A 133 25.83 9.26 -40.67
N ARG A 134 24.65 9.41 -41.29
CA ARG A 134 23.55 8.45 -41.12
C ARG A 134 23.86 7.10 -41.75
N ALA A 135 24.41 7.08 -42.97
CA ALA A 135 24.78 5.85 -43.64
C ALA A 135 25.89 5.11 -42.88
N GLU A 136 26.88 5.83 -42.35
CA GLU A 136 27.93 5.28 -41.51
C GLU A 136 27.37 4.75 -40.19
N LYS A 137 26.50 5.50 -39.51
CA LYS A 137 25.83 5.02 -38.30
C LYS A 137 25.02 3.75 -38.58
N GLN A 138 24.33 3.67 -39.73
CA GLN A 138 23.59 2.47 -40.14
C GLN A 138 24.53 1.30 -40.41
N ARG A 139 25.67 1.51 -41.09
CA ARG A 139 26.70 0.48 -41.30
C ARG A 139 27.25 -0.02 -39.97
N ARG A 140 27.72 0.89 -39.09
CA ARG A 140 28.22 0.53 -37.75
C ARG A 140 27.17 -0.23 -36.92
N GLN A 141 25.88 0.09 -37.07
CA GLN A 141 24.79 -0.63 -36.43
C GLN A 141 24.50 -2.01 -37.06
N ALA A 142 24.62 -2.13 -38.38
CA ALA A 142 24.45 -3.38 -39.11
C ALA A 142 25.58 -4.37 -38.78
N ASP A 143 26.82 -3.86 -38.75
CA ASP A 143 28.04 -4.60 -38.40
C ASP A 143 28.13 -4.89 -36.90
N ARG A 144 27.19 -4.37 -36.10
CA ARG A 144 27.18 -4.44 -34.63
C ARG A 144 28.48 -3.93 -34.01
N SER A 145 29.19 -3.01 -34.67
CA SER A 145 30.45 -2.45 -34.20
C SER A 145 30.26 -1.34 -33.17
N VAL A 146 29.03 -0.79 -33.05
CA VAL A 146 28.70 0.20 -32.02
C VAL A 146 27.36 -0.09 -31.36
N CYS A 147 27.26 0.26 -30.08
CA CYS A 147 26.03 0.20 -29.29
C CYS A 147 24.93 1.07 -29.92
N ILE A 148 23.72 0.53 -30.08
CA ILE A 148 22.58 1.27 -30.66
C ILE A 148 22.13 2.47 -29.80
N GLU A 149 22.45 2.48 -28.51
CA GLU A 149 21.99 3.50 -27.56
C GLU A 149 23.02 4.63 -27.42
N CYS A 150 24.27 4.32 -27.02
CA CYS A 150 25.30 5.35 -26.83
C CYS A 150 26.11 5.66 -28.09
N GLY A 151 26.18 4.74 -29.06
CA GLY A 151 26.98 4.92 -30.29
C GLY A 151 28.50 4.83 -30.12
N THR A 152 29.00 4.58 -28.90
CA THR A 152 30.44 4.66 -28.60
C THR A 152 31.10 3.31 -28.44
N ALA A 153 30.54 2.41 -27.62
CA ALA A 153 31.17 1.14 -27.28
C ALA A 153 30.62 -0.03 -28.12
N SER A 154 31.48 -0.98 -28.49
CA SER A 154 31.10 -2.20 -29.19
C SER A 154 30.27 -3.13 -28.27
N PRO A 155 29.12 -3.65 -28.72
CA PRO A 155 28.36 -4.66 -27.98
C PRO A 155 29.05 -6.03 -28.01
N ALA A 156 28.77 -6.86 -27.00
CA ALA A 156 29.20 -8.26 -27.00
C ALA A 156 28.60 -9.05 -28.18
N PRO A 157 29.23 -10.14 -28.66
CA PRO A 157 28.70 -10.99 -29.73
C PRO A 157 27.24 -11.39 -29.47
N GLY A 158 26.39 -11.24 -30.49
CA GLY A 158 24.95 -11.53 -30.40
C GLY A 158 24.10 -10.43 -29.73
N ARG A 159 24.69 -9.38 -29.16
CA ARG A 159 23.96 -8.25 -28.56
C ARG A 159 24.01 -7.01 -29.45
N ARG A 160 23.08 -6.07 -29.22
CA ARG A 160 23.03 -4.76 -29.91
C ARG A 160 23.39 -3.56 -29.01
N ARG A 161 23.54 -3.79 -27.70
CA ARG A 161 23.84 -2.76 -26.68
C ARG A 161 25.14 -3.13 -25.97
N CYS A 162 25.95 -2.13 -25.60
CA CYS A 162 27.14 -2.35 -24.77
C CYS A 162 26.77 -2.74 -23.33
N ALA A 163 27.77 -3.19 -22.57
CA ALA A 163 27.62 -3.65 -21.19
C ALA A 163 26.98 -2.59 -20.28
N ASP A 164 27.28 -1.31 -20.48
CA ASP A 164 26.76 -0.22 -19.64
C ASP A 164 25.32 0.18 -20.01
N CYS A 165 25.00 0.17 -21.31
CA CYS A 165 23.67 0.54 -21.78
C CYS A 165 22.63 -0.56 -21.55
N GLN A 166 23.06 -1.82 -21.51
CA GLN A 166 22.17 -2.96 -21.30
C GLN A 166 21.37 -2.89 -19.98
N PRO A 167 21.98 -2.71 -18.78
CA PRO A 167 21.24 -2.62 -17.52
C PRO A 167 20.35 -1.37 -17.46
N LEU A 168 20.82 -0.23 -17.97
CA LEU A 168 20.02 1.00 -18.02
C LEU A 168 18.75 0.83 -18.85
N THR A 169 18.89 0.19 -20.01
CA THR A 169 17.73 -0.12 -20.85
C THR A 169 16.82 -1.14 -20.18
N ALA A 170 17.38 -2.22 -19.62
CA ALA A 170 16.59 -3.23 -18.93
C ALA A 170 15.78 -2.62 -17.77
N LYS A 171 16.36 -1.67 -17.02
CA LYS A 171 15.65 -0.89 -16.00
C LYS A 171 14.52 -0.05 -16.61
N ARG A 172 14.80 0.73 -17.65
CA ARG A 172 13.80 1.55 -18.37
C ARG A 172 12.65 0.71 -18.92
N ASP A 173 12.94 -0.45 -19.50
CA ASP A 173 11.96 -1.37 -20.07
C ASP A 173 11.10 -2.04 -18.98
N ARG A 174 11.71 -2.41 -17.83
CA ARG A 174 10.98 -2.89 -16.64
C ARG A 174 10.04 -1.83 -16.09
N GLU A 175 10.49 -0.58 -15.96
CA GLU A 175 9.66 0.53 -15.52
C GLU A 175 8.53 0.85 -16.50
N ALA A 176 8.81 0.83 -17.80
CA ALA A 176 7.80 1.01 -18.84
C ALA A 176 6.77 -0.14 -18.83
N ALA A 177 7.22 -1.39 -18.64
CA ALA A 177 6.33 -2.54 -18.49
C ALA A 177 5.47 -2.44 -17.22
N LYS A 178 6.03 -2.00 -16.09
CA LYS A 178 5.30 -1.73 -14.86
C LYS A 178 4.21 -0.69 -15.09
N ARG A 179 4.55 0.48 -15.67
CA ARG A 179 3.59 1.53 -16.02
C ARG A 179 2.47 1.04 -16.94
N ARG A 180 2.78 0.21 -17.94
CA ARG A 180 1.75 -0.40 -18.81
C ARG A 180 0.81 -1.33 -18.05
N ARG A 181 1.33 -2.14 -17.12
CA ARG A 181 0.48 -3.04 -16.29
C ARG A 181 -0.40 -2.24 -15.35
N GLU A 182 0.13 -1.21 -14.70
CA GLU A 182 -0.63 -0.31 -13.82
C GLU A 182 -1.72 0.43 -14.60
N ALA A 183 -1.39 0.98 -15.78
CA ALA A 183 -2.37 1.64 -16.64
C ALA A 183 -3.50 0.69 -17.08
N ARG A 184 -3.18 -0.56 -17.44
CA ARG A 184 -4.19 -1.58 -17.79
C ARG A 184 -5.06 -1.94 -16.57
N ALA A 185 -4.44 -2.16 -15.41
CA ALA A 185 -5.16 -2.49 -14.19
C ALA A 185 -6.12 -1.37 -13.77
N ALA A 186 -5.71 -0.10 -13.91
CA ALA A 186 -6.53 1.06 -13.56
C ALA A 186 -7.82 1.18 -14.41
N VAL A 187 -7.81 0.69 -15.65
CA VAL A 187 -9.00 0.66 -16.53
C VAL A 187 -9.70 -0.71 -16.54
N GLY A 188 -9.32 -1.63 -15.66
CA GLY A 188 -9.93 -2.96 -15.57
C GLY A 188 -9.57 -3.92 -16.71
N LEU A 189 -8.47 -3.67 -17.43
CA LEU A 189 -7.97 -4.55 -18.49
C LEU A 189 -6.97 -5.59 -17.95
N CYS A 190 -6.91 -6.75 -18.61
CA CYS A 190 -5.94 -7.79 -18.36
C CYS A 190 -4.50 -7.25 -18.44
N VAL A 191 -3.72 -7.37 -17.37
CA VAL A 191 -2.33 -6.87 -17.34
C VAL A 191 -1.38 -7.64 -18.27
N VAL A 192 -1.75 -8.87 -18.65
CA VAL A 192 -0.98 -9.76 -19.54
C VAL A 192 -1.19 -9.36 -20.99
N CYS A 193 -2.37 -9.62 -21.56
CA CYS A 193 -2.64 -9.34 -22.98
C CYS A 193 -3.01 -7.88 -23.25
N GLY A 194 -3.67 -7.18 -22.30
CA GLY A 194 -4.16 -5.82 -22.48
C GLY A 194 -5.35 -5.68 -23.44
N GLN A 195 -5.96 -6.79 -23.87
CA GLN A 195 -7.04 -6.82 -24.86
C GLN A 195 -8.43 -7.02 -24.24
N HIS A 196 -8.53 -7.87 -23.21
CA HIS A 196 -9.79 -8.22 -22.58
C HIS A 196 -9.88 -7.64 -21.17
N SER A 197 -11.10 -7.43 -20.67
CA SER A 197 -11.36 -7.08 -19.28
C SER A 197 -10.80 -8.14 -18.33
N ALA A 198 -10.28 -7.70 -17.18
CA ALA A 198 -9.84 -8.59 -16.12
C ALA A 198 -11.06 -9.21 -15.40
N VAL A 199 -10.92 -10.46 -14.95
CA VAL A 199 -11.93 -11.10 -14.11
C VAL A 199 -12.05 -10.32 -12.80
N PRO A 200 -13.27 -10.04 -12.26
CA PRO A 200 -13.43 -9.34 -10.99
C PRO A 200 -12.56 -9.93 -9.86
N GLY A 201 -11.83 -9.08 -9.15
CA GLY A 201 -10.89 -9.51 -8.10
C GLY A 201 -9.60 -10.18 -8.60
N ARG A 202 -9.32 -10.13 -9.91
CA ARG A 202 -8.09 -10.62 -10.55
C ARG A 202 -7.50 -9.54 -11.46
N THR A 203 -6.26 -9.73 -11.89
CA THR A 203 -5.54 -8.82 -12.80
C THR A 203 -5.44 -9.34 -14.23
N ALA A 204 -5.90 -10.57 -14.49
CA ALA A 204 -5.88 -11.20 -15.80
C ALA A 204 -7.30 -11.52 -16.30
N CYS A 205 -7.46 -11.62 -17.62
CA CYS A 205 -8.69 -12.15 -18.21
C CYS A 205 -8.74 -13.68 -18.07
N GLU A 206 -9.91 -14.25 -18.29
CA GLU A 206 -10.17 -15.69 -18.16
C GLU A 206 -9.23 -16.54 -19.03
N ALA A 207 -9.06 -16.20 -20.31
CA ALA A 207 -8.16 -16.92 -21.21
C ALA A 207 -6.70 -16.92 -20.74
N CYS A 208 -6.16 -15.76 -20.34
CA CYS A 208 -4.80 -15.67 -19.79
C CYS A 208 -4.67 -16.41 -18.45
N LEU A 209 -5.72 -16.42 -17.63
CA LEU A 209 -5.76 -17.15 -16.37
C LEU A 209 -5.75 -18.66 -16.60
N ALA A 210 -6.53 -19.16 -17.57
CA ALA A 210 -6.54 -20.58 -17.95
C ALA A 210 -5.17 -21.05 -18.43
N VAL A 211 -4.49 -20.28 -19.30
CA VAL A 211 -3.13 -20.59 -19.74
C VAL A 211 -2.14 -20.59 -18.57
N TRP A 212 -2.29 -19.67 -17.62
CA TRP A 212 -1.43 -19.63 -16.43
C TRP A 212 -1.66 -20.83 -15.50
N LEU A 213 -2.92 -21.21 -15.28
CA LEU A 213 -3.31 -22.37 -14.47
C LEU A 213 -2.83 -23.68 -15.11
N ASP A 214 -3.01 -23.85 -16.42
CA ASP A 214 -2.50 -25.03 -17.14
C ASP A 214 -0.97 -25.14 -16.99
N ARG A 215 -0.22 -24.05 -17.23
CA ARG A 215 1.24 -24.04 -17.03
C ARG A 215 1.64 -24.33 -15.57
N TYR A 216 0.87 -23.83 -14.61
CA TYR A 216 1.10 -24.10 -13.18
C TYR A 216 0.87 -25.59 -12.88
N ASN A 217 -0.26 -26.15 -13.31
CA ASN A 217 -0.63 -27.55 -13.10
C ASN A 217 0.38 -28.49 -13.75
N ARG A 218 0.78 -28.25 -15.01
CA ARG A 218 1.83 -29.04 -15.68
C ARG A 218 3.14 -29.04 -14.91
N ARG A 219 3.55 -27.89 -14.37
CA ARG A 219 4.78 -27.80 -13.54
C ARG A 219 4.63 -28.55 -12.22
N VAL A 220 3.46 -28.48 -11.57
CA VAL A 220 3.20 -29.20 -10.33
C VAL A 220 3.22 -30.70 -10.57
N LEU A 221 2.53 -31.18 -11.61
CA LEU A 221 2.48 -32.58 -12.00
C LEU A 221 3.87 -33.11 -12.40
N ASP A 222 4.61 -32.40 -13.25
CA ASP A 222 5.97 -32.77 -13.67
C ASP A 222 6.95 -32.86 -12.48
N ARG A 223 6.84 -31.95 -11.51
CA ARG A 223 7.67 -32.02 -10.29
C ARG A 223 7.25 -33.17 -9.39
N ALA A 224 5.95 -33.37 -9.20
CA ALA A 224 5.43 -34.47 -8.39
C ALA A 224 5.80 -35.83 -8.97
N SER A 225 5.66 -36.02 -10.30
CA SER A 225 5.99 -37.28 -10.97
C SER A 225 7.48 -37.61 -10.92
N ARG A 226 8.35 -36.61 -10.81
CA ARG A 226 9.80 -36.79 -10.62
C ARG A 226 10.22 -36.88 -9.15
N GLY A 227 9.27 -36.87 -8.21
CA GLY A 227 9.56 -36.90 -6.78
C GLY A 227 10.23 -35.63 -6.25
N PHE A 228 9.99 -34.46 -6.87
CA PHE A 228 10.54 -33.18 -6.42
C PHE A 228 9.50 -32.30 -5.72
N CYS A 229 9.95 -31.51 -4.75
CA CYS A 229 9.19 -30.48 -4.07
C CYS A 229 8.52 -29.54 -5.08
N ILE A 230 7.19 -29.37 -5.00
CA ILE A 230 6.42 -28.60 -5.99
C ILE A 230 6.80 -27.11 -6.03
N ARG A 231 7.45 -26.61 -4.96
CA ARG A 231 7.85 -25.20 -4.84
C ARG A 231 9.23 -24.94 -5.43
N CYS A 232 10.29 -25.54 -4.88
CA CYS A 232 11.65 -25.34 -5.38
C CYS A 232 11.97 -26.17 -6.63
N GLY A 233 11.40 -27.37 -6.75
CA GLY A 233 11.65 -28.30 -7.86
C GLY A 233 13.04 -28.93 -7.83
N THR A 234 13.75 -28.89 -6.69
CA THR A 234 15.16 -29.34 -6.59
C THR A 234 15.39 -30.48 -5.62
N VAL A 235 14.65 -30.55 -4.52
CA VAL A 235 14.83 -31.54 -3.45
C VAL A 235 13.55 -32.37 -3.32
N ALA A 236 13.69 -33.65 -2.97
CA ALA A 236 12.54 -34.49 -2.66
C ALA A 236 11.66 -33.88 -1.55
N PRO A 237 10.34 -34.05 -1.62
CA PRO A 237 9.46 -33.62 -0.54
C PRO A 237 9.60 -34.54 0.68
N LEU A 238 9.04 -34.12 1.81
CA LEU A 238 8.89 -34.99 2.99
C LEU A 238 7.77 -36.03 2.75
N GLU A 239 7.82 -37.16 3.46
CA GLU A 239 6.90 -38.31 3.26
C GLU A 239 5.41 -37.91 3.24
N ASP A 240 4.98 -36.99 4.11
CA ASP A 240 3.60 -36.49 4.17
C ASP A 240 3.44 -35.06 3.63
N SER A 241 4.25 -34.67 2.65
CA SER A 241 4.22 -33.31 2.13
C SER A 241 4.46 -33.24 0.63
N VAL A 242 4.01 -32.13 0.03
CA VAL A 242 4.40 -31.73 -1.33
C VAL A 242 5.60 -30.78 -1.32
N PHE A 243 6.08 -30.40 -0.13
CA PHE A 243 7.21 -29.49 0.07
C PHE A 243 8.39 -30.22 0.72
N CYS A 244 9.60 -29.84 0.31
CA CYS A 244 10.80 -30.14 1.10
C CYS A 244 10.79 -29.35 2.41
N LEU A 245 11.61 -29.77 3.38
CA LEU A 245 11.68 -29.16 4.72
C LEU A 245 11.87 -27.64 4.67
N SER A 246 12.84 -27.16 3.89
CA SER A 246 13.13 -25.72 3.77
C SER A 246 11.97 -24.92 3.17
N CYS A 247 11.31 -25.45 2.14
CA CYS A 247 10.13 -24.81 1.55
C CYS A 247 8.92 -24.81 2.50
N ARG A 248 8.72 -25.89 3.26
CA ARG A 248 7.66 -26.00 4.27
C ARG A 248 7.86 -25.00 5.39
N ASP A 249 9.08 -24.89 5.90
CA ASP A 249 9.41 -23.97 6.99
C ASP A 249 9.40 -22.52 6.52
N GLY A 250 9.89 -22.24 5.31
CA GLY A 250 9.75 -20.94 4.66
C GLY A 250 8.29 -20.54 4.47
N HIS A 251 7.42 -21.48 4.07
CA HIS A 251 5.97 -21.23 3.97
C HIS A 251 5.37 -20.88 5.34
N ARG A 252 5.65 -21.70 6.37
CA ARG A 252 5.18 -21.47 7.75
C ARG A 252 5.70 -20.14 8.31
N ALA A 253 6.96 -19.79 8.08
CA ALA A 253 7.53 -18.51 8.50
C ALA A 253 6.84 -17.32 7.81
N ALA A 254 6.63 -17.40 6.49
CA ALA A 254 5.92 -16.37 5.74
C ALA A 254 4.45 -16.23 6.20
N GLU A 255 3.79 -17.34 6.53
CA GLU A 255 2.42 -17.35 7.05
C GLU A 255 2.35 -16.72 8.45
N ARG A 256 3.27 -17.07 9.35
CA ARG A 256 3.40 -16.42 10.67
C ARG A 256 3.66 -14.91 10.53
N ALA A 257 4.51 -14.50 9.59
CA ALA A 257 4.78 -13.09 9.33
C ALA A 257 3.53 -12.36 8.80
N ARG A 258 2.77 -12.97 7.88
CA ARG A 258 1.47 -12.43 7.41
C ARG A 258 0.46 -12.34 8.55
N TRP A 259 0.40 -13.34 9.43
CA TRP A 259 -0.45 -13.32 10.62
C TRP A 259 -0.07 -12.19 11.57
N ARG A 260 1.21 -12.02 11.90
CA ARG A 260 1.71 -10.92 12.74
C ARG A 260 1.35 -9.55 12.16
N ARG A 261 1.51 -9.34 10.85
CA ARG A 261 1.09 -8.10 10.18
C ARG A 261 -0.42 -7.87 10.30
N ARG A 262 -1.24 -8.88 10.02
CA ARG A 262 -2.71 -8.76 10.19
C ARG A 262 -3.10 -8.43 11.63
N VAL A 263 -2.43 -9.02 12.61
CA VAL A 263 -2.65 -8.73 14.04
C VAL A 263 -2.26 -7.29 14.35
N ALA A 264 -1.09 -6.83 13.92
CA ALA A 264 -0.63 -5.47 14.13
C ALA A 264 -1.55 -4.44 13.47
N ASP A 265 -1.94 -4.67 12.21
CA ASP A 265 -2.85 -3.78 11.46
C ASP A 265 -4.24 -3.71 12.11
N ALA A 266 -4.76 -4.86 12.58
CA ALA A 266 -6.05 -4.90 13.26
C ALA A 266 -6.00 -4.18 14.63
N ARG A 267 -4.93 -4.39 15.41
CA ARG A 267 -4.68 -3.67 16.66
C ARG A 267 -4.56 -2.16 16.44
N ALA A 268 -3.80 -1.73 15.43
CA ALA A 268 -3.66 -0.31 15.08
C ALA A 268 -5.00 0.34 14.69
N ARG A 269 -5.93 -0.43 14.13
CA ARG A 269 -7.29 0.01 13.81
C ARG A 269 -8.30 -0.18 14.96
N GLY A 270 -7.91 -0.79 16.07
CA GLY A 270 -8.83 -1.15 17.16
C GLY A 270 -9.89 -2.20 16.79
N VAL A 271 -9.67 -2.98 15.73
CA VAL A 271 -10.64 -3.98 15.23
C VAL A 271 -10.21 -5.41 15.54
N CYS A 272 -11.17 -6.32 15.56
CA CYS A 272 -10.94 -7.74 15.78
C CYS A 272 -10.10 -8.37 14.65
N VAL A 273 -9.03 -9.08 15.01
CA VAL A 273 -8.14 -9.78 14.06
C VAL A 273 -8.87 -10.86 13.25
N ARG A 274 -9.97 -11.42 13.76
CA ARG A 274 -10.71 -12.51 13.10
C ARG A 274 -11.76 -12.04 12.11
N CYS A 275 -12.68 -11.15 12.51
CA CYS A 275 -13.73 -10.65 11.61
C CYS A 275 -13.36 -9.35 10.91
N ALA A 276 -12.36 -8.60 11.39
CA ALA A 276 -11.97 -7.28 10.89
C ALA A 276 -13.05 -6.19 10.93
N GLU A 277 -14.21 -6.45 11.57
CA GLU A 277 -15.37 -5.56 11.59
C GLU A 277 -15.61 -4.92 12.97
N SER A 278 -15.67 -5.74 14.03
CA SER A 278 -16.04 -5.28 15.36
C SER A 278 -14.83 -4.80 16.16
N ALA A 279 -15.04 -3.86 17.09
CA ALA A 279 -14.02 -3.44 18.05
C ALA A 279 -13.46 -4.64 18.85
N SER A 280 -12.16 -4.68 19.05
CA SER A 280 -11.53 -5.66 19.95
C SER A 280 -11.86 -5.32 21.40
N VAL A 281 -12.22 -6.33 22.20
CA VAL A 281 -12.57 -6.13 23.62
C VAL A 281 -11.41 -6.42 24.58
N ASP A 282 -10.29 -6.93 24.06
CA ASP A 282 -9.14 -7.37 24.85
C ASP A 282 -7.80 -7.10 24.14
N GLU A 283 -6.70 -7.17 24.89
CA GLU A 283 -5.33 -7.12 24.36
C GLU A 283 -5.03 -8.27 23.38
N ALA A 284 -5.82 -9.35 23.45
CA ALA A 284 -5.75 -10.46 22.51
C ALA A 284 -6.25 -10.07 21.10
N GLY A 285 -6.88 -8.90 20.93
CA GLY A 285 -7.30 -8.35 19.65
C GLY A 285 -8.51 -9.07 19.07
N VAL A 286 -9.41 -9.61 19.91
CA VAL A 286 -10.61 -10.33 19.46
C VAL A 286 -11.87 -9.63 19.98
N CYS A 287 -12.94 -9.58 19.18
CA CYS A 287 -14.24 -9.07 19.67
C CYS A 287 -14.98 -10.14 20.48
N ALA A 288 -15.93 -9.72 21.33
CA ALA A 288 -16.73 -10.62 22.18
C ALA A 288 -17.38 -11.76 21.37
N ARG A 289 -18.05 -11.44 20.25
CA ARG A 289 -18.68 -12.43 19.36
C ARG A 289 -17.68 -13.46 18.81
N CYS A 290 -16.50 -13.03 18.37
CA CYS A 290 -15.48 -13.94 17.86
C CYS A 290 -14.85 -14.79 18.97
N ARG A 291 -14.73 -14.24 20.19
CA ARG A 291 -14.28 -14.95 21.39
C ARG A 291 -15.28 -16.03 21.78
N GLU A 292 -16.57 -15.69 21.89
CA GLU A 292 -17.65 -16.65 22.16
C GLU A 292 -17.75 -17.72 21.08
N ALA A 293 -17.70 -17.36 19.79
CA ALA A 293 -17.71 -18.33 18.71
C ALA A 293 -16.50 -19.28 18.77
N ARG A 294 -15.32 -18.80 19.21
CA ARG A 294 -14.16 -19.66 19.47
C ARG A 294 -14.41 -20.60 20.64
N LEU A 295 -14.96 -20.11 21.75
CA LEU A 295 -15.29 -20.94 22.92
C LEU A 295 -16.36 -21.99 22.58
N ALA A 296 -17.40 -21.63 21.84
CA ALA A 296 -18.45 -22.53 21.37
C ALA A 296 -17.89 -23.65 20.50
N ARG A 297 -17.05 -23.33 19.50
CA ARG A 297 -16.33 -24.35 18.70
C ARG A 297 -15.42 -25.23 19.57
N GLY A 298 -14.79 -24.65 20.59
CA GLY A 298 -13.99 -25.38 21.58
C GLY A 298 -14.82 -26.41 22.35
N ARG A 299 -15.99 -26.00 22.87
CA ARG A 299 -16.95 -26.88 23.56
C ARG A 299 -17.46 -27.99 22.64
N GLN A 300 -17.87 -27.65 21.42
CA GLN A 300 -18.33 -28.65 20.44
C GLN A 300 -17.24 -29.68 20.12
N ARG A 301 -16.00 -29.23 19.88
CA ARG A 301 -14.87 -30.14 19.67
C ARG A 301 -14.61 -31.02 20.88
N TYR A 302 -14.65 -30.45 22.08
CA TYR A 302 -14.49 -31.19 23.33
C TYR A 302 -15.57 -32.28 23.45
N HIS A 303 -16.85 -31.94 23.31
CA HIS A 303 -17.95 -32.92 23.39
C HIS A 303 -17.82 -34.01 22.32
N ARG A 304 -17.43 -33.65 21.09
CA ARG A 304 -17.23 -34.63 20.01
C ARG A 304 -16.12 -35.62 20.36
N VAL A 305 -14.93 -35.12 20.70
CA VAL A 305 -13.77 -35.96 21.07
C VAL A 305 -14.07 -36.81 22.30
N THR A 306 -14.75 -36.24 23.30
CA THR A 306 -15.19 -36.97 24.50
C THR A 306 -16.14 -38.10 24.13
N ARG A 307 -17.13 -37.85 23.26
CA ARG A 307 -18.07 -38.88 22.80
C ARG A 307 -17.36 -39.98 22.02
N GLU A 308 -16.48 -39.63 21.09
CA GLU A 308 -15.67 -40.58 20.30
C GLU A 308 -14.81 -41.48 21.21
N ARG A 309 -14.17 -40.89 22.23
CA ARG A 309 -13.36 -41.64 23.20
C ARG A 309 -14.21 -42.57 24.06
N LEU A 310 -15.31 -42.07 24.62
CA LEU A 310 -16.22 -42.89 25.42
C LEU A 310 -16.83 -44.05 24.61
N SER A 311 -17.21 -43.82 23.35
CA SER A 311 -17.70 -44.88 22.47
C SER A 311 -16.63 -45.92 22.12
N ALA A 312 -15.35 -45.55 22.21
CA ALA A 312 -14.22 -46.46 22.03
C ALA A 312 -13.77 -47.12 23.35
N GLY A 313 -14.51 -46.93 24.46
CA GLY A 313 -14.11 -47.43 25.79
C GLY A 313 -12.95 -46.67 26.41
N LEU A 314 -12.53 -45.53 25.86
CA LEU A 314 -11.36 -44.78 26.30
C LEU A 314 -11.75 -43.62 27.24
N CYS A 315 -10.88 -43.36 28.20
CA CYS A 315 -10.97 -42.23 29.13
C CYS A 315 -11.10 -40.92 28.33
N PRO A 316 -12.11 -40.07 28.63
CA PRO A 316 -12.39 -38.85 27.87
C PRO A 316 -11.27 -37.81 27.98
N ARG A 317 -10.44 -37.88 29.04
CA ARG A 317 -9.35 -36.94 29.30
C ARG A 317 -8.07 -37.30 28.57
N CYS A 318 -7.47 -38.47 28.84
CA CYS A 318 -6.24 -38.89 28.17
C CYS A 318 -6.46 -39.55 26.81
N GLY A 319 -7.62 -40.21 26.60
CA GLY A 319 -7.91 -40.97 25.38
C GLY A 319 -7.02 -42.20 25.18
N GLN A 320 -6.42 -42.75 26.26
CA GLN A 320 -5.42 -43.83 26.16
C GLN A 320 -5.77 -45.10 26.95
N ARG A 321 -6.56 -44.98 28.03
CA ARG A 321 -6.86 -46.09 28.94
C ARG A 321 -8.35 -46.14 29.19
N GLU A 322 -8.88 -47.31 29.51
CA GLU A 322 -10.26 -47.45 29.94
C GLU A 322 -10.51 -46.65 31.24
N PRO A 323 -11.70 -46.05 31.40
CA PRO A 323 -12.09 -45.43 32.66
C PRO A 323 -12.18 -46.50 33.77
N GLU A 324 -11.95 -46.11 35.02
CA GLU A 324 -12.19 -47.06 36.12
C GLU A 324 -13.67 -47.44 36.21
N PRO A 325 -14.00 -48.66 36.69
CA PRO A 325 -15.38 -49.05 36.95
C PRO A 325 -16.09 -47.97 37.78
N LEU A 326 -17.28 -47.57 37.33
CA LEU A 326 -18.11 -46.52 37.95
C LEU A 326 -17.53 -45.08 37.89
N MET A 327 -16.39 -44.88 37.24
CA MET A 327 -15.76 -43.56 37.07
C MET A 327 -15.84 -43.07 35.62
N ARG A 328 -15.80 -41.74 35.44
CA ARG A 328 -15.76 -41.13 34.10
C ARG A 328 -14.34 -41.03 33.53
N GLU A 329 -13.31 -41.15 34.36
CA GLU A 329 -11.91 -41.00 33.98
C GLU A 329 -11.10 -42.23 34.43
N CYS A 330 -9.92 -42.45 33.83
CA CYS A 330 -8.99 -43.47 34.28
C CYS A 330 -8.24 -43.03 35.54
N ARG A 331 -7.74 -43.98 36.33
CA ARG A 331 -7.05 -43.72 37.60
C ARG A 331 -5.96 -42.64 37.55
N PRO A 332 -5.03 -42.64 36.57
CA PRO A 332 -3.99 -41.60 36.50
C PRO A 332 -4.51 -40.20 36.14
N CYS A 333 -5.69 -40.10 35.53
CA CYS A 333 -6.35 -38.82 35.27
C CYS A 333 -7.06 -38.29 36.51
N LEU A 334 -7.70 -39.19 37.27
CA LEU A 334 -8.29 -38.87 38.57
C LEU A 334 -7.24 -38.44 39.58
N ASP A 335 -6.12 -39.17 39.69
CA ASP A 335 -5.02 -38.83 40.60
C ASP A 335 -4.44 -37.46 40.23
N ARG A 336 -4.21 -37.18 38.94
CA ARG A 336 -3.82 -35.84 38.48
C ARG A 336 -4.84 -34.76 38.83
N GLN A 337 -6.14 -35.06 38.76
CA GLN A 337 -7.18 -34.10 39.15
C GLN A 337 -7.10 -33.77 40.64
N ARG A 338 -6.88 -34.78 41.48
CA ARG A 338 -6.66 -34.60 42.92
C ARG A 338 -5.42 -33.76 43.18
N ASP A 339 -4.33 -34.03 42.46
CA ASP A 339 -3.10 -33.24 42.58
C ASP A 339 -3.29 -31.77 42.18
N TYR A 340 -4.07 -31.48 41.13
CA TYR A 340 -4.36 -30.10 40.73
C TYR A 340 -5.29 -29.38 41.72
N ALA A 341 -6.26 -30.09 42.30
CA ALA A 341 -7.09 -29.55 43.38
C ALA A 341 -6.22 -29.15 44.59
N TRP A 342 -5.17 -29.93 44.87
CA TRP A 342 -4.20 -29.62 45.92
C TRP A 342 -3.21 -28.50 45.59
N ARG A 343 -2.77 -28.37 44.32
CA ARG A 343 -1.79 -27.33 43.93
C ARG A 343 -2.40 -25.94 43.66
N GLY A 344 -3.72 -25.85 43.52
CA GLY A 344 -4.43 -24.61 43.22
C GLY A 344 -5.20 -24.01 44.40
N MET A 345 -5.30 -24.73 45.52
CA MET A 345 -5.77 -24.15 46.76
C MET A 345 -4.59 -23.38 47.35
N PRO A 346 -4.61 -22.02 47.40
CA PRO A 346 -3.62 -21.32 48.20
C PRO A 346 -3.68 -21.93 49.60
N ASP A 347 -2.53 -22.14 50.24
CA ASP A 347 -2.49 -22.36 51.67
C ASP A 347 -3.10 -21.10 52.29
N LEU A 348 -4.42 -21.08 52.46
CA LEU A 348 -5.09 -20.03 53.21
C LEU A 348 -4.51 -20.15 54.62
N PRO A 349 -3.90 -19.08 55.17
CA PRO A 349 -3.35 -19.14 56.51
C PRO A 349 -4.46 -19.63 57.44
N THR A 350 -4.18 -20.68 58.19
CA THR A 350 -5.13 -21.19 59.17
C THR A 350 -5.30 -20.11 60.23
N CYS A 351 -6.48 -19.49 60.26
CA CYS A 351 -6.84 -18.55 61.30
C CYS A 351 -7.41 -19.30 62.51
N TYR A 352 -7.12 -18.81 63.70
CA TYR A 352 -7.60 -19.32 64.98
C TYR A 352 -8.37 -18.21 65.69
N THR A 353 -9.66 -18.37 65.91
CA THR A 353 -10.47 -17.43 66.69
C THR A 353 -10.66 -17.98 68.10
N VAL A 354 -10.40 -17.15 69.10
CA VAL A 354 -10.45 -17.54 70.51
C VAL A 354 -11.69 -16.90 71.15
N ILE A 355 -12.63 -17.72 71.62
CA ILE A 355 -13.86 -17.25 72.24
C ILE A 355 -13.92 -17.79 73.67
N GLU A 356 -14.11 -16.92 74.66
CA GLU A 356 -14.25 -17.33 76.05
C GLU A 356 -15.60 -18.01 76.29
N ILE A 357 -15.61 -19.21 76.88
CA ILE A 357 -16.82 -20.05 77.01
C ILE A 357 -17.82 -19.42 77.97
N ALA A 358 -17.35 -18.85 79.08
CA ALA A 358 -18.22 -18.33 80.13
C ALA A 358 -18.95 -17.05 79.72
N THR A 359 -18.28 -16.18 78.97
CA THR A 359 -18.77 -14.83 78.64
C THR A 359 -19.20 -14.68 77.18
N GLY A 360 -18.73 -15.58 76.30
CA GLY A 360 -18.87 -15.45 74.85
C GLY A 360 -18.00 -14.34 74.24
N THR A 361 -17.03 -13.81 74.98
CA THR A 361 -16.18 -12.71 74.50
C THR A 361 -15.18 -13.23 73.47
N ASP A 362 -15.17 -12.60 72.29
CA ASP A 362 -14.21 -12.86 71.22
C ASP A 362 -12.89 -12.11 71.49
N HIS A 363 -11.81 -12.87 71.66
CA HIS A 363 -10.45 -12.36 71.92
C HIS A 363 -9.64 -12.11 70.64
N GLY A 364 -10.29 -12.18 69.48
CA GLY A 364 -9.71 -11.91 68.17
C GLY A 364 -9.31 -13.17 67.41
N THR A 365 -8.85 -12.94 66.18
CA THR A 365 -8.41 -13.98 65.25
C THR A 365 -6.90 -13.90 65.03
N TRP A 366 -6.24 -15.04 65.11
CA TRP A 366 -4.78 -15.16 65.14
C TRP A 366 -4.29 -16.09 64.03
N GLU A 367 -3.12 -15.84 63.48
CA GLU A 367 -2.62 -16.60 62.33
C GLU A 367 -1.81 -17.83 62.76
N THR A 368 -1.36 -17.86 64.02
CA THR A 368 -0.55 -18.96 64.54
C THR A 368 -1.01 -19.44 65.91
N PRO A 369 -0.83 -20.74 66.24
CA PRO A 369 -1.11 -21.25 67.58
C PRO A 369 -0.32 -20.56 68.70
N MET A 370 0.84 -19.99 68.37
CA MET A 370 1.70 -19.31 69.33
C MET A 370 1.13 -17.93 69.73
N GLU A 371 0.49 -17.23 68.78
CA GLU A 371 -0.23 -15.98 69.06
C GLU A 371 -1.47 -16.25 69.92
N VAL A 372 -2.19 -17.35 69.66
CA VAL A 372 -3.29 -17.80 70.52
C VAL A 372 -2.82 -18.01 71.96
N ALA A 373 -1.70 -18.71 72.16
CA ALA A 373 -1.14 -18.91 73.50
C ALA A 373 -0.77 -17.57 74.18
N GLY A 374 -0.23 -16.61 73.41
CA GLY A 374 0.05 -15.26 73.90
C GLY A 374 -1.21 -14.48 74.29
N ALA A 375 -2.27 -14.57 73.48
CA ALA A 375 -3.56 -13.94 73.75
C ALA A 375 -4.20 -14.50 75.02
N LEU A 376 -4.18 -15.83 75.20
CA LEU A 376 -4.67 -16.50 76.40
C LEU A 376 -3.91 -16.06 77.65
N ALA A 377 -2.58 -16.02 77.58
CA ALA A 377 -1.74 -15.57 78.69
C ALA A 377 -2.02 -14.11 79.07
N PHE A 378 -2.22 -13.22 78.09
CA PHE A 378 -2.54 -11.82 78.33
C PHE A 378 -3.91 -11.64 78.98
N ALA A 379 -4.92 -12.38 78.49
CA ALA A 379 -6.26 -12.39 79.06
C ALA A 379 -6.35 -13.14 80.40
N LYS A 380 -5.28 -13.83 80.81
CA LYS A 380 -5.22 -14.74 81.97
C LYS A 380 -6.26 -15.86 81.92
N LEU A 381 -6.52 -16.37 80.71
CA LEU A 381 -7.43 -17.48 80.45
C LEU A 381 -6.66 -18.79 80.30
N THR A 382 -7.24 -19.88 80.75
CA THR A 382 -6.76 -21.25 80.53
C THR A 382 -7.43 -21.87 79.30
N LEU A 383 -6.84 -22.93 78.74
CA LEU A 383 -7.37 -23.62 77.56
C LEU A 383 -8.78 -24.21 77.79
N ASP A 384 -9.12 -24.57 79.04
CA ASP A 384 -10.43 -25.12 79.39
C ASP A 384 -11.52 -24.04 79.50
N GLU A 385 -11.13 -22.75 79.49
CA GLU A 385 -12.03 -21.60 79.58
C GLU A 385 -12.36 -20.99 78.21
N VAL A 386 -11.77 -21.49 77.14
CA VAL A 386 -11.92 -20.96 75.78
C VAL A 386 -12.27 -22.03 74.75
N GLU A 387 -13.04 -21.64 73.74
CA GLU A 387 -13.24 -22.40 72.51
C GLU A 387 -12.35 -21.79 71.42
N ILE A 388 -11.44 -22.60 70.87
CA ILE A 388 -10.57 -22.20 69.75
C ILE A 388 -11.17 -22.73 68.46
N LEU A 389 -11.76 -21.85 67.66
CA LEU A 389 -12.29 -22.16 66.35
C LEU A 389 -11.18 -22.03 65.31
N THR A 390 -11.03 -23.02 64.43
CA THR A 390 -10.06 -22.98 63.34
C THR A 390 -10.78 -22.93 62.00
N ASP A 391 -10.39 -22.00 61.15
CA ASP A 391 -10.98 -21.82 59.81
C ASP A 391 -10.51 -22.87 58.80
N ALA A 392 -9.57 -23.73 59.20
CA ALA A 392 -9.14 -24.86 58.41
C ALA A 392 -10.33 -25.82 58.24
N GLY A 393 -10.84 -25.93 57.02
CA GLY A 393 -11.87 -26.91 56.70
C GLY A 393 -11.46 -28.31 57.18
N PRO A 394 -12.41 -29.16 57.62
CA PRO A 394 -12.17 -30.41 58.36
C PRO A 394 -11.34 -31.48 57.61
N MET A 395 -10.85 -31.16 56.42
CA MET A 395 -10.05 -32.01 55.52
C MET A 395 -8.61 -31.54 55.37
N ALA A 396 -8.16 -30.51 56.11
CA ALA A 396 -6.74 -30.14 56.16
C ALA A 396 -5.98 -31.25 56.90
N PRO A 397 -5.05 -32.00 56.25
CA PRO A 397 -4.28 -33.02 56.92
C PRO A 397 -3.41 -32.36 57.99
N PHE A 398 -3.50 -32.84 59.23
CA PHE A 398 -2.56 -32.50 60.28
C PHE A 398 -1.14 -32.83 59.78
N ARG A 399 -0.39 -31.81 59.35
CA ARG A 399 1.02 -31.98 59.01
C ARG A 399 1.78 -32.02 60.33
N GLY A 400 1.89 -33.21 60.92
CA GLY A 400 2.85 -33.45 61.98
C GLY A 400 4.24 -33.10 61.45
N ARG A 401 4.90 -32.13 62.09
CA ARG A 401 6.32 -31.88 61.89
C ARG A 401 7.14 -32.83 62.73
#